data_AF-E6Q361-F1
#
_entry.id   AF-E6Q361-F1
#
_cell.length_a   1.000
_cell.length_b   1.000
_cell.length_c   1.000
_cell.angle_alpha   90.00
_cell.angle_beta   90.00
_cell.angle_gamma   90.00
#
_symmetry.space_group_name_H-M   'P 1'
#
loop_
_entity.id
_entity.type
_entity.pdbx_description
1 polymer ?
#
loop_
_entity_poly.entity_id
_entity_poly.type
_entity_poly.pdbx_seq_one_letter_code
_entity_poly.pdbx_strand_id
1 'polypeptide(L)'
;MQLFAGTTETFLDVEASDRIAEQLTVSYLDLYGSRPSPSEQNSWKHSLHAIASQIRHMKLLKNGIVLEMQLPLTSRRLDCMLTGINSSGTPSAAIIELKQWSMAEPAEEEACVEVDYGRHRRIHLHPSAQAASYAEYLRENRSVFYENEPVELSACSWLHNFQYDPTSTLLDKTKFRDVLETSPLFCANTTDRLAEYIDDTVGQGPGIDVLDRILTSRFAPSKRLMEHTAAMISGNPVYTLLDEQRVAYEKILGAVRRAMRTKDRSVVLIEGGPGTGKSVIALHVMAELLRRHVSVSHATGSKAFTENLRKSLGARAGSNFRYFNSFMSDRPAELDVIICDEAHRIRESSNNRFTSSGKRSTREQVDEIIDSAKVSVFFIDDRQVVRPGEVGSSRLIRDHAVANGARILEERLEAQFRCAGSESYIDWVNTLLSEAVAPTGAFNSKSERFDLRLFESPEALEATLRAHLISGASARMTAGFCWPWSAPRDGQLVDDVKIDGYRRPWNAKPEAGRLPSGVPKASYWATDPNGFAQIGCIYTAQGFEFDYVGVIWGNDLIFRADDGGWQGVKAASCDPAVKRAPEATFMPLIKNTYRVLLTRGMKGCYLFIQDDETRDYIEGLISES
;
A
#
# COMPACT_ATOMS: atom_id res chain seq x y z
N MET A 1 -12.70 -9.63 9.55
CA MET A 1 -11.92 -10.78 9.14
C MET A 1 -10.93 -11.03 10.25
N GLN A 2 -11.07 -12.21 10.83
CA GLN A 2 -10.33 -12.72 11.97
C GLN A 2 -10.45 -14.24 11.87
N LEU A 3 -9.41 -14.97 12.25
CA LEU A 3 -9.41 -16.43 12.11
C LEU A 3 -10.08 -17.12 13.31
N PHE A 4 -10.07 -16.47 14.47
CA PHE A 4 -10.79 -16.93 15.65
C PHE A 4 -11.29 -15.74 16.46
N ALA A 5 -12.49 -15.83 17.02
CA ALA A 5 -13.03 -14.90 18.00
C ALA A 5 -13.94 -15.64 18.96
N GLY A 6 -13.87 -15.32 20.26
CA GLY A 6 -14.73 -15.92 21.27
C GLY A 6 -14.32 -15.54 22.68
N THR A 7 -14.76 -16.32 23.67
CA THR A 7 -14.23 -16.22 25.03
C THR A 7 -12.90 -16.97 25.14
N THR A 8 -12.12 -16.57 26.13
CA THR A 8 -10.90 -17.26 26.55
C THR A 8 -11.15 -18.71 26.98
N GLU A 9 -12.30 -19.01 27.60
CA GLU A 9 -12.75 -20.38 27.87
C GLU A 9 -12.88 -21.21 26.58
N THR A 10 -13.62 -20.72 25.58
CA THR A 10 -13.76 -21.42 24.28
C THR A 10 -12.41 -21.62 23.59
N PHE A 11 -11.52 -20.63 23.65
CA PHE A 11 -10.16 -20.76 23.12
C PHE A 11 -9.36 -21.87 23.82
N LEU A 12 -9.42 -21.92 25.16
CA LEU A 12 -8.75 -22.96 25.94
C LEU A 12 -9.30 -24.37 25.65
N ASP A 13 -10.60 -24.51 25.41
CA ASP A 13 -11.24 -25.79 25.06
C ASP A 13 -10.77 -26.32 23.70
N VAL A 14 -10.65 -25.42 22.70
CA VAL A 14 -10.12 -25.75 21.38
C VAL A 14 -8.64 -26.15 21.48
N GLU A 15 -7.86 -25.37 22.22
CA GLU A 15 -6.42 -25.63 22.39
C GLU A 15 -6.12 -26.86 23.26
N ALA A 16 -6.99 -27.22 24.20
CA ALA A 16 -6.85 -28.47 24.97
C ALA A 16 -6.87 -29.73 24.07
N SER A 17 -7.35 -29.59 22.83
CA SER A 17 -7.30 -30.64 21.81
C SER A 17 -6.14 -30.48 20.82
N ASP A 18 -5.22 -29.53 21.01
CA ASP A 18 -4.17 -29.11 20.05
C ASP A 18 -4.73 -28.72 18.66
N ARG A 19 -5.98 -28.23 18.61
CA ARG A 19 -6.72 -27.98 17.36
C ARG A 19 -6.76 -26.52 16.93
N ILE A 20 -6.25 -25.56 17.70
CA ILE A 20 -6.40 -24.14 17.34
C ILE A 20 -5.71 -23.81 16.02
N ALA A 21 -4.50 -24.32 15.79
CA ALA A 21 -3.76 -24.07 14.56
C ALA A 21 -4.46 -24.69 13.33
N GLU A 22 -5.11 -25.85 13.51
CA GLU A 22 -5.92 -26.48 12.47
C GLU A 22 -7.18 -25.65 12.18
N GLN A 23 -7.88 -25.17 13.21
CA GLN A 23 -9.03 -24.30 13.06
C GLN A 23 -8.68 -23.00 12.34
N LEU A 24 -7.58 -22.33 12.74
CA LEU A 24 -7.07 -21.15 12.05
C LEU A 24 -6.73 -21.45 10.59
N THR A 25 -6.17 -22.63 10.29
CA THR A 25 -5.86 -23.05 8.91
C THR A 25 -7.13 -23.20 8.06
N VAL A 26 -8.19 -23.79 8.61
CA VAL A 26 -9.49 -23.90 7.94
C VAL A 26 -10.09 -22.51 7.72
N SER A 27 -10.15 -21.68 8.76
CA SER A 27 -10.68 -20.31 8.64
C SER A 27 -9.87 -19.45 7.68
N TYR A 28 -8.55 -19.62 7.62
CA TYR A 28 -7.68 -18.93 6.67
C TYR A 28 -8.02 -19.35 5.23
N LEU A 29 -8.19 -20.66 4.98
CA LEU A 29 -8.57 -21.16 3.67
C LEU A 29 -9.94 -20.64 3.23
N ASP A 30 -10.92 -20.63 4.14
CA ASP A 30 -12.27 -20.13 3.86
C ASP A 30 -12.29 -18.63 3.57
N LEU A 31 -11.47 -17.84 4.28
CA LEU A 31 -11.42 -16.40 4.13
C LEU A 31 -10.56 -15.92 2.96
N TYR A 32 -9.44 -16.60 2.69
CA TYR A 32 -8.42 -16.13 1.73
C TYR A 32 -8.25 -17.03 0.50
N GLY A 33 -8.98 -18.15 0.41
CA GLY A 33 -8.96 -19.07 -0.74
C GLY A 33 -7.63 -19.81 -0.95
N SER A 34 -6.68 -19.65 -0.04
CA SER A 34 -5.34 -20.27 -0.09
C SER A 34 -4.97 -20.82 1.27
N ARG A 35 -4.00 -21.74 1.32
CA ARG A 35 -3.51 -22.27 2.60
C ARG A 35 -2.39 -21.39 3.16
N PRO A 36 -2.33 -21.20 4.49
CA PRO A 36 -1.23 -20.50 5.12
C PRO A 36 0.08 -21.30 4.97
N SER A 37 1.22 -20.60 5.03
CA SER A 37 2.53 -21.24 4.87
C SER A 37 2.83 -22.23 6.00
N PRO A 38 3.68 -23.25 5.80
CA PRO A 38 4.08 -24.15 6.88
C PRO A 38 4.73 -23.42 8.07
N SER A 39 5.49 -22.35 7.81
CA SER A 39 6.07 -21.52 8.87
C SER A 39 5.02 -20.78 9.69
N GLU A 40 3.96 -20.29 9.05
CA GLU A 40 2.85 -19.60 9.70
C GLU A 40 2.02 -20.55 10.56
N GLN A 41 1.69 -21.73 10.04
CA GLN A 41 1.00 -22.78 10.81
C GLN A 41 1.81 -23.22 12.04
N ASN A 42 3.13 -23.42 11.87
CA ASN A 42 4.02 -23.71 12.99
C ASN A 42 4.06 -22.55 13.99
N SER A 43 3.98 -21.31 13.50
CA SER A 43 3.93 -20.15 14.38
C SER A 43 2.68 -20.11 15.24
N TRP A 44 1.52 -20.34 14.65
CA TRP A 44 0.28 -20.47 15.40
C TRP A 44 0.36 -21.58 16.44
N LYS A 45 0.85 -22.76 16.05
CA LYS A 45 0.98 -23.89 16.98
C LYS A 45 1.80 -23.54 18.23
N HIS A 46 2.95 -22.89 18.07
CA HIS A 46 3.81 -22.57 19.20
C HIS A 46 3.34 -21.37 20.01
N SER A 47 2.99 -20.27 19.33
CA SER A 47 2.61 -19.01 19.98
C SER A 47 1.26 -19.12 20.70
N LEU A 48 0.28 -19.82 20.09
CA LEU A 48 -1.05 -19.96 20.68
C LEU A 48 -1.06 -20.96 21.84
N HIS A 49 -0.21 -21.98 21.80
CA HIS A 49 0.01 -22.84 22.95
C HIS A 49 0.58 -22.06 24.15
N ALA A 50 1.56 -21.18 23.90
CA ALA A 50 2.16 -20.34 24.92
C ALA A 50 1.12 -19.40 25.56
N ILE A 51 0.30 -18.71 24.76
CA ILE A 51 -0.72 -17.79 25.30
C ILE A 51 -1.84 -18.54 26.03
N ALA A 52 -2.24 -19.73 25.56
CA ALA A 52 -3.20 -20.58 26.26
C ALA A 52 -2.70 -21.02 27.63
N SER A 53 -1.42 -21.41 27.74
CA SER A 53 -0.80 -21.72 29.03
C SER A 53 -0.86 -20.54 29.99
N GLN A 54 -0.58 -19.33 29.50
CA GLN A 54 -0.61 -18.11 30.30
C GLN A 54 -2.04 -17.74 30.74
N ILE A 55 -3.01 -17.78 29.84
CA ILE A 55 -4.43 -17.51 30.15
C ILE A 55 -4.95 -18.50 31.20
N ARG A 56 -4.58 -19.80 31.08
CA ARG A 56 -4.93 -20.83 32.06
C ARG A 56 -4.33 -20.56 33.43
N HIS A 57 -3.06 -20.13 33.48
CA HIS A 57 -2.39 -19.77 34.73
C HIS A 57 -3.10 -18.62 35.45
N MET A 58 -3.49 -17.59 34.68
CA MET A 58 -4.20 -16.41 35.19
C MET A 58 -5.67 -16.66 35.52
N LYS A 59 -6.26 -17.79 35.07
CA LYS A 59 -7.70 -18.11 35.19
C LYS A 59 -8.61 -17.07 34.52
N LEU A 60 -8.14 -16.46 33.44
CA LEU A 60 -8.95 -15.57 32.61
C LEU A 60 -9.86 -16.43 31.73
N LEU A 61 -11.08 -16.71 32.18
CA LEU A 61 -12.04 -17.56 31.45
C LEU A 61 -13.13 -16.76 30.73
N LYS A 62 -13.37 -15.51 31.17
CA LYS A 62 -14.49 -14.69 30.70
C LYS A 62 -14.08 -13.53 29.80
N ASN A 63 -12.77 -13.35 29.60
CA ASN A 63 -12.24 -12.36 28.67
C ASN A 63 -12.60 -12.74 27.24
N GLY A 64 -12.78 -11.74 26.38
CA GLY A 64 -12.84 -11.97 24.94
C GLY A 64 -11.43 -12.15 24.40
N ILE A 65 -11.30 -12.94 23.35
CA ILE A 65 -10.06 -13.13 22.62
C ILE A 65 -10.35 -13.16 21.12
N VAL A 66 -9.51 -12.48 20.35
CA VAL A 66 -9.50 -12.56 18.89
C VAL A 66 -8.07 -12.84 18.43
N LEU A 67 -7.94 -13.76 17.47
CA LEU A 67 -6.66 -14.17 16.90
C LEU A 67 -6.62 -13.83 15.42
N GLU A 68 -5.44 -13.41 14.94
CA GLU A 68 -5.19 -13.11 13.53
C GLU A 68 -6.23 -12.14 12.97
N MET A 69 -6.50 -11.05 13.72
CA MET A 69 -7.48 -10.04 13.31
C MET A 69 -6.85 -9.11 12.27
N GLN A 70 -7.45 -9.08 11.08
CA GLN A 70 -7.04 -8.16 10.02
C GLN A 70 -7.30 -6.71 10.41
N LEU A 71 -6.28 -5.86 10.32
CA LEU A 71 -6.40 -4.43 10.52
C LEU A 71 -7.27 -3.81 9.40
N PRO A 72 -8.06 -2.77 9.71
CA PRO A 72 -8.94 -2.12 8.72
C PRO A 72 -8.20 -1.75 7.43
N LEU A 73 -8.74 -2.09 6.26
CA LEU A 73 -8.19 -1.68 4.95
C LEU A 73 -6.73 -2.09 4.65
N THR A 74 -6.16 -3.05 5.38
CA THR A 74 -4.81 -3.57 5.12
C THR A 74 -4.83 -5.09 5.04
N SER A 75 -3.80 -5.70 4.43
CA SER A 75 -3.58 -7.15 4.53
C SER A 75 -2.93 -7.60 5.85
N ARG A 76 -2.51 -6.67 6.71
CA ARG A 76 -1.85 -6.96 7.99
C ARG A 76 -2.83 -7.48 9.03
N ARG A 77 -2.33 -8.37 9.87
CA ARG A 77 -3.05 -8.99 10.99
C ARG A 77 -2.27 -8.76 12.28
N LEU A 78 -3.00 -8.55 13.36
CA LEU A 78 -2.45 -8.67 14.71
C LEU A 78 -2.57 -10.11 15.18
N ASP A 79 -1.61 -10.57 15.97
CA ASP A 79 -1.54 -11.97 16.42
C ASP A 79 -2.66 -12.30 17.40
N CYS A 80 -2.77 -11.53 18.48
CA CYS A 80 -3.72 -11.73 19.56
C CYS A 80 -4.21 -10.39 20.13
N MET A 81 -5.50 -10.30 20.39
CA MET A 81 -6.08 -9.23 21.21
C MET A 81 -7.00 -9.84 22.26
N LEU A 82 -6.77 -9.46 23.52
CA LEU A 82 -7.64 -9.75 24.64
C LEU A 82 -8.55 -8.56 24.91
N THR A 83 -9.77 -8.83 25.35
CA THR A 83 -10.73 -7.79 25.74
C THR A 83 -11.29 -8.08 27.13
N GLY A 84 -11.69 -7.01 27.84
CA GLY A 84 -12.22 -7.11 29.19
C GLY A 84 -12.44 -5.73 29.80
N ILE A 85 -12.22 -5.64 31.11
CA ILE A 85 -12.33 -4.40 31.89
C ILE A 85 -10.97 -4.14 32.54
N ASN A 86 -10.46 -2.92 32.41
CA ASN A 86 -9.20 -2.53 33.05
C ASN A 86 -9.36 -2.34 34.58
N SER A 87 -8.26 -2.13 35.29
CA SER A 87 -8.22 -1.86 36.74
C SER A 87 -9.02 -0.63 37.18
N SER A 88 -9.29 0.29 36.25
CA SER A 88 -10.10 1.50 36.47
C SER A 88 -11.60 1.30 36.22
N GLY A 89 -12.04 0.09 35.84
CA GLY A 89 -13.43 -0.22 35.57
C GLY A 89 -13.92 0.15 34.15
N THR A 90 -13.01 0.44 33.22
CA THR A 90 -13.31 0.88 31.85
C THR A 90 -13.21 -0.30 30.86
N PRO A 91 -14.13 -0.41 29.88
CA PRO A 91 -13.99 -1.35 28.76
C PRO A 91 -12.67 -1.17 28.02
N SER A 92 -11.91 -2.24 27.87
CA SER A 92 -10.53 -2.18 27.37
C SER A 92 -10.16 -3.39 26.52
N ALA A 93 -9.18 -3.19 25.64
CA ALA A 93 -8.54 -4.21 24.83
C ALA A 93 -7.01 -4.10 24.91
N ALA A 94 -6.33 -5.25 24.88
CA ALA A 94 -4.88 -5.34 24.88
C ALA A 94 -4.41 -6.17 23.67
N ILE A 95 -3.65 -5.55 22.77
CA ILE A 95 -2.93 -6.24 21.70
C ILE A 95 -1.70 -6.90 22.28
N ILE A 96 -1.46 -8.16 21.92
CA ILE A 96 -0.26 -8.91 22.28
C ILE A 96 0.39 -9.39 21.00
N GLU A 97 1.50 -8.76 20.61
CA GLU A 97 2.34 -9.23 19.51
C GLU A 97 3.20 -10.40 20.00
N LEU A 98 3.09 -11.56 19.34
CA LEU A 98 3.73 -12.80 19.74
C LEU A 98 4.94 -13.08 18.85
N LYS A 99 6.14 -13.12 19.43
CA LYS A 99 7.37 -13.42 18.70
C LYS A 99 8.08 -14.64 19.28
N GLN A 100 8.61 -15.45 18.36
CA GLN A 100 9.33 -16.67 18.69
C GLN A 100 10.85 -16.49 18.75
N TRP A 101 11.33 -15.26 18.72
CA TRP A 101 12.76 -14.97 18.69
C TRP A 101 13.43 -15.43 19.98
N SER A 102 14.61 -16.05 19.85
CA SER A 102 15.48 -16.41 20.97
C SER A 102 16.68 -15.47 21.10
N MET A 103 16.95 -14.66 20.07
CA MET A 103 18.06 -13.70 20.02
C MET A 103 17.72 -12.55 19.07
N ALA A 104 18.28 -11.37 19.33
CA ALA A 104 18.29 -10.24 18.42
C ALA A 104 19.60 -9.46 18.59
N GLU A 105 20.09 -8.88 17.51
CA GLU A 105 21.31 -8.07 17.45
C GLU A 105 20.95 -6.59 17.16
N PRO A 106 21.83 -5.63 17.54
CA PRO A 106 21.59 -4.22 17.26
C PRO A 106 21.53 -3.91 15.76
N ALA A 107 20.58 -3.06 15.35
CA ALA A 107 20.50 -2.50 13.98
C ALA A 107 20.82 -0.99 13.94
N GLU A 108 21.22 -0.45 12.78
CA GLU A 108 21.49 1.00 12.59
C GLU A 108 20.20 1.85 12.63
N GLU A 109 19.08 1.25 12.24
CA GLU A 109 17.72 1.78 12.20
C GLU A 109 17.14 2.00 13.61
N GLU A 110 16.54 3.17 13.90
CA GLU A 110 16.22 3.59 15.29
C GLU A 110 15.15 2.72 15.95
N ALA A 111 14.14 2.29 15.20
CA ALA A 111 13.06 1.45 15.70
C ALA A 111 13.25 -0.06 15.42
N CYS A 112 14.41 -0.50 14.90
CA CYS A 112 14.61 -1.87 14.44
C CYS A 112 15.72 -2.62 15.18
N VAL A 113 15.70 -3.93 15.04
CA VAL A 113 16.71 -4.89 15.47
C VAL A 113 17.04 -5.84 14.31
N GLU A 114 18.20 -6.47 14.33
CA GLU A 114 18.58 -7.51 13.37
C GLU A 114 18.33 -8.89 14.01
N VAL A 115 17.74 -9.81 13.25
CA VAL A 115 17.47 -11.18 13.70
C VAL A 115 18.19 -12.16 12.78
N ASP A 116 18.92 -13.09 13.39
CA ASP A 116 19.66 -14.13 12.67
C ASP A 116 18.83 -15.41 12.60
N TYR A 117 18.43 -15.80 11.39
CA TYR A 117 17.71 -17.04 11.10
C TYR A 117 18.66 -18.18 10.70
N GLY A 118 19.96 -18.05 10.99
CA GLY A 118 21.04 -18.99 10.70
C GLY A 118 21.51 -18.94 9.24
N ARG A 119 20.59 -18.96 8.28
CA ARG A 119 20.91 -18.87 6.83
C ARG A 119 20.99 -17.44 6.32
N HIS A 120 20.29 -16.53 6.97
CA HIS A 120 20.23 -15.12 6.59
C HIS A 120 19.91 -14.29 7.83
N ARG A 121 20.33 -13.03 7.79
CA ARG A 121 20.01 -12.00 8.77
C ARG A 121 19.01 -11.03 8.15
N ARG A 122 18.05 -10.58 8.95
CA ARG A 122 17.03 -9.63 8.49
C ARG A 122 16.79 -8.56 9.55
N ILE A 123 16.64 -7.33 9.08
CA ILE A 123 16.22 -6.21 9.92
C ILE A 123 14.71 -6.32 10.10
N HIS A 124 14.28 -6.30 11.36
CA HIS A 124 12.88 -6.30 11.76
C HIS A 124 12.58 -5.09 12.64
N LEU A 125 11.35 -4.60 12.53
CA LEU A 125 10.84 -3.64 13.51
C LEU A 125 10.89 -4.27 14.92
N HIS A 126 11.22 -3.47 15.92
CA HIS A 126 11.16 -3.92 17.30
C HIS A 126 9.73 -4.39 17.62
N PRO A 127 9.52 -5.54 18.28
CA PRO A 127 8.17 -6.11 18.49
C PRO A 127 7.21 -5.15 19.21
N SER A 128 7.68 -4.43 20.22
CA SER A 128 6.89 -3.35 20.84
C SER A 128 6.56 -2.19 19.91
N ALA A 129 7.44 -1.81 18.98
CA ALA A 129 7.15 -0.76 18.02
C ALA A 129 6.07 -1.23 17.04
N GLN A 130 6.11 -2.51 16.63
CA GLN A 130 5.07 -3.13 15.81
C GLN A 130 3.71 -3.12 16.52
N ALA A 131 3.65 -3.61 17.76
CA ALA A 131 2.44 -3.63 18.57
C ALA A 131 1.87 -2.21 18.82
N ALA A 132 2.75 -1.24 19.10
CA ALA A 132 2.37 0.16 19.24
C ALA A 132 1.77 0.73 17.94
N SER A 133 2.38 0.45 16.78
CA SER A 133 1.85 0.87 15.47
C SER A 133 0.49 0.25 15.18
N TYR A 134 0.24 -1.01 15.56
CA TYR A 134 -1.09 -1.61 15.41
C TYR A 134 -2.14 -0.94 16.30
N ALA A 135 -1.79 -0.60 17.54
CA ALA A 135 -2.69 0.12 18.42
C ALA A 135 -3.01 1.53 17.89
N GLU A 136 -2.00 2.28 17.45
CA GLU A 136 -2.18 3.60 16.83
C GLU A 136 -3.04 3.51 15.57
N TYR A 137 -2.78 2.55 14.70
CA TYR A 137 -3.56 2.33 13.48
C TYR A 137 -5.04 2.03 13.79
N LEU A 138 -5.33 1.19 14.78
CA LEU A 138 -6.70 0.91 15.18
C LEU A 138 -7.40 2.13 15.77
N ARG A 139 -6.72 2.93 16.61
CA ARG A 139 -7.26 4.19 17.14
C ARG A 139 -7.61 5.17 16.02
N GLU A 140 -6.88 5.16 14.91
CA GLU A 140 -7.16 6.03 13.77
C GLU A 140 -8.26 5.51 12.84
N ASN A 141 -8.41 4.18 12.72
CA ASN A 141 -9.17 3.57 11.63
C ASN A 141 -10.42 2.80 12.06
N ARG A 142 -10.74 2.76 13.36
CA ARG A 142 -11.89 2.01 13.86
C ARG A 142 -12.65 2.78 14.94
N SER A 143 -13.94 2.99 14.68
CA SER A 143 -14.77 3.97 15.42
C SER A 143 -14.88 3.70 16.91
N VAL A 144 -14.84 2.44 17.33
CA VAL A 144 -14.94 2.02 18.74
C VAL A 144 -13.85 2.61 19.65
N PHE A 145 -12.72 3.03 19.08
CA PHE A 145 -11.58 3.55 19.84
C PHE A 145 -11.56 5.08 19.95
N TYR A 146 -12.48 5.79 19.28
CA TYR A 146 -12.51 7.27 19.30
C TYR A 146 -13.91 7.89 19.32
N GLU A 147 -14.97 7.15 18.99
CA GLU A 147 -16.36 7.58 19.12
C GLU A 147 -16.95 7.11 20.45
N ASN A 148 -17.82 7.92 21.06
CA ASN A 148 -18.75 7.63 22.17
C ASN A 148 -18.38 6.43 23.08
N GLU A 149 -17.98 6.71 24.33
CA GLU A 149 -17.56 5.69 25.30
C GLU A 149 -16.46 4.79 24.73
N PRO A 150 -15.31 5.37 24.31
CA PRO A 150 -14.30 4.65 23.57
C PRO A 150 -13.76 3.48 24.41
N VAL A 151 -13.54 2.35 23.76
CA VAL A 151 -12.80 1.24 24.36
C VAL A 151 -11.34 1.66 24.47
N GLU A 152 -10.75 1.51 25.65
CA GLU A 152 -9.32 1.76 25.80
C GLU A 152 -8.52 0.70 25.06
N LEU A 153 -7.39 1.10 24.48
CA LEU A 153 -6.54 0.20 23.70
C LEU A 153 -5.11 0.29 24.20
N SER A 154 -4.59 -0.85 24.64
CA SER A 154 -3.21 -1.05 25.06
C SER A 154 -2.52 -2.04 24.12
N ALA A 155 -1.18 -2.06 24.13
CA ALA A 155 -0.40 -2.98 23.32
C ALA A 155 0.87 -3.41 24.05
N CYS A 156 1.24 -4.67 23.94
CA CYS A 156 2.52 -5.20 24.38
C CYS A 156 3.08 -6.20 23.38
N SER A 157 4.33 -6.59 23.59
CA SER A 157 4.94 -7.71 22.88
C SER A 157 5.40 -8.79 23.85
N TRP A 158 5.29 -10.05 23.45
CA TRP A 158 5.76 -11.18 24.22
C TRP A 158 6.65 -12.09 23.38
N LEU A 159 7.93 -12.14 23.75
CA LEU A 159 8.93 -13.01 23.13
C LEU A 159 9.03 -14.28 23.96
N HIS A 160 8.13 -15.23 23.72
CA HIS A 160 7.94 -16.40 24.58
C HIS A 160 9.05 -17.46 24.47
N ASN A 161 10.03 -17.27 23.58
CA ASN A 161 11.26 -18.08 23.50
C ASN A 161 12.51 -17.32 23.99
N PHE A 162 12.40 -16.01 24.26
CA PHE A 162 13.51 -15.17 24.65
C PHE A 162 13.67 -15.17 26.18
N GLN A 163 14.88 -15.43 26.67
CA GLN A 163 15.18 -15.33 28.10
C GLN A 163 15.56 -13.89 28.44
N TYR A 164 14.92 -13.32 29.48
CA TYR A 164 15.21 -11.95 29.91
C TYR A 164 16.69 -11.78 30.23
N ASP A 165 17.30 -10.83 29.52
CA ASP A 165 18.65 -10.36 29.75
C ASP A 165 18.63 -8.83 29.72
N PRO A 166 18.91 -8.13 30.83
CA PRO A 166 18.86 -6.67 30.88
C PRO A 166 19.90 -6.00 29.97
N THR A 167 20.89 -6.74 29.46
CA THR A 167 21.89 -6.27 28.50
C THR A 167 21.49 -6.51 27.04
N SER A 168 20.37 -7.18 26.80
CA SER A 168 19.83 -7.42 25.46
C SER A 168 19.54 -6.11 24.73
N THR A 169 19.82 -6.09 23.42
CA THR A 169 19.48 -4.96 22.56
C THR A 169 17.98 -4.65 22.55
N LEU A 170 17.11 -5.66 22.70
CA LEU A 170 15.65 -5.49 22.77
C LEU A 170 15.18 -4.68 23.99
N LEU A 171 16.02 -4.58 25.01
CA LEU A 171 15.72 -3.85 26.25
C LEU A 171 16.58 -2.58 26.39
N ASP A 172 17.27 -2.17 25.33
CA ASP A 172 18.10 -0.96 25.32
C ASP A 172 17.24 0.30 25.49
N LYS A 173 17.21 0.84 26.71
CA LYS A 173 16.49 2.06 27.08
C LYS A 173 17.11 3.36 26.57
N THR A 174 18.25 3.30 25.88
CA THR A 174 18.79 4.46 25.16
C THR A 174 18.18 4.55 23.77
N LYS A 175 17.88 3.40 23.16
CA LYS A 175 17.35 3.29 21.81
C LYS A 175 15.82 3.17 21.78
N PHE A 176 15.24 2.35 22.67
CA PHE A 176 13.83 1.94 22.62
C PHE A 176 12.98 2.47 23.77
N ARG A 177 13.41 3.52 24.48
CA ARG A 177 12.69 4.06 25.65
C ARG A 177 11.21 4.33 25.35
N ASP A 178 10.95 5.22 24.40
CA ASP A 178 9.60 5.69 24.09
C ASP A 178 8.70 4.54 23.63
N VAL A 179 9.28 3.60 22.88
CA VAL A 179 8.60 2.38 22.41
C VAL A 179 8.28 1.43 23.57
N LEU A 180 9.21 1.19 24.49
CA LEU A 180 9.01 0.28 25.62
C LEU A 180 8.09 0.87 26.70
N GLU A 181 8.00 2.19 26.80
CA GLU A 181 7.05 2.89 27.68
C GLU A 181 5.61 2.81 27.15
N THR A 182 5.43 2.93 25.82
CA THR A 182 4.11 2.87 25.18
C THR A 182 3.64 1.44 24.92
N SER A 183 4.57 0.52 24.67
CA SER A 183 4.29 -0.89 24.48
C SER A 183 5.34 -1.76 25.16
N PRO A 184 5.08 -2.28 26.37
CA PRO A 184 6.08 -3.06 27.10
C PRO A 184 6.42 -4.37 26.39
N LEU A 185 7.67 -4.80 26.56
CA LEU A 185 8.17 -6.09 26.07
C LEU A 185 8.30 -7.08 27.24
N PHE A 186 7.76 -8.28 27.06
CA PHE A 186 7.86 -9.39 28.00
C PHE A 186 8.66 -10.55 27.39
N CYS A 187 9.31 -11.32 28.25
CA CYS A 187 10.17 -12.46 27.90
C CYS A 187 9.58 -13.77 28.45
N ALA A 188 10.15 -14.91 28.02
CA ALA A 188 9.71 -16.25 28.41
C ALA A 188 9.72 -16.50 29.93
N ASN A 189 10.68 -15.91 30.65
CA ASN A 189 10.85 -16.05 32.10
C ASN A 189 10.32 -14.84 32.91
N THR A 190 9.54 -13.95 32.28
CA THR A 190 8.90 -12.81 32.96
C THR A 190 7.38 -12.88 32.85
N THR A 191 6.81 -14.09 32.87
CA THR A 191 5.37 -14.34 32.74
C THR A 191 4.55 -13.71 33.84
N ASP A 192 5.10 -13.55 35.05
CA ASP A 192 4.41 -12.88 36.16
C ASP A 192 4.14 -11.40 35.84
N ARG A 193 5.13 -10.72 35.24
CA ARG A 193 4.97 -9.32 34.81
C ARG A 193 3.99 -9.17 33.65
N LEU A 194 3.95 -10.16 32.75
CA LEU A 194 2.94 -10.21 31.69
C LEU A 194 1.54 -10.43 32.30
N ALA A 195 1.42 -11.30 33.31
CA ALA A 195 0.16 -11.52 34.02
C ALA A 195 -0.34 -10.24 34.70
N GLU A 196 0.53 -9.54 35.43
CA GLU A 196 0.21 -8.24 36.06
C GLU A 196 -0.30 -7.24 35.02
N TYR A 197 0.38 -7.15 33.87
CA TYR A 197 -0.03 -6.24 32.79
C TYR A 197 -1.39 -6.60 32.18
N ILE A 198 -1.63 -7.89 31.90
CA ILE A 198 -2.92 -8.34 31.35
C ILE A 198 -4.04 -8.14 32.39
N ASP A 199 -3.77 -8.41 33.67
CA ASP A 199 -4.76 -8.23 34.74
C ASP A 199 -5.16 -6.75 34.91
N ASP A 200 -4.18 -5.85 34.85
CA ASP A 200 -4.40 -4.40 34.92
C ASP A 200 -5.14 -3.86 33.69
N THR A 201 -4.83 -4.38 32.50
CA THR A 201 -5.38 -3.83 31.24
C THR A 201 -6.74 -4.40 30.86
N VAL A 202 -7.02 -5.67 31.16
CA VAL A 202 -8.27 -6.36 30.75
C VAL A 202 -8.82 -7.36 31.77
N GLY A 203 -8.17 -7.60 32.91
CA GLY A 203 -8.48 -8.73 33.80
C GLY A 203 -9.76 -8.64 34.66
N GLN A 204 -10.36 -7.46 34.82
CA GLN A 204 -11.35 -7.22 35.89
C GLN A 204 -12.80 -7.62 35.56
N GLY A 205 -13.08 -8.13 34.37
CA GLY A 205 -14.46 -8.43 33.97
C GLY A 205 -14.59 -9.18 32.65
N PRO A 206 -15.82 -9.59 32.28
CA PRO A 206 -16.06 -10.27 31.02
C PRO A 206 -15.73 -9.36 29.84
N GLY A 207 -15.18 -9.94 28.77
CA GLY A 207 -14.72 -9.18 27.61
C GLY A 207 -15.51 -9.39 26.33
N ILE A 208 -16.47 -10.32 26.31
CA ILE A 208 -17.17 -10.69 25.08
C ILE A 208 -17.94 -9.50 24.47
N ASP A 209 -18.62 -8.70 25.30
CA ASP A 209 -19.35 -7.52 24.82
C ASP A 209 -18.39 -6.46 24.24
N VAL A 210 -17.21 -6.31 24.85
CA VAL A 210 -16.15 -5.41 24.35
C VAL A 210 -15.61 -5.92 23.00
N LEU A 211 -15.41 -7.23 22.89
CA LEU A 211 -14.99 -7.85 21.64
C LEU A 211 -16.03 -7.65 20.54
N ASP A 212 -17.31 -7.87 20.83
CA ASP A 212 -18.40 -7.69 19.86
C ASP A 212 -18.50 -6.25 19.39
N ARG A 213 -18.37 -5.27 20.31
CA ARG A 213 -18.29 -3.84 19.97
C ARG A 213 -17.12 -3.56 19.02
N ILE A 214 -15.94 -4.15 19.28
CA ILE A 214 -14.79 -4.00 18.39
C ILE A 214 -15.12 -4.62 17.03
N LEU A 215 -15.51 -5.89 16.97
CA LEU A 215 -15.72 -6.65 15.73
C LEU A 215 -16.80 -6.03 14.82
N THR A 216 -17.85 -5.44 15.40
CA THR A 216 -18.99 -4.86 14.65
C THR A 216 -18.85 -3.36 14.36
N SER A 217 -17.91 -2.66 14.99
CA SER A 217 -17.67 -1.23 14.76
C SER A 217 -17.27 -0.90 13.32
N ARG A 218 -17.58 0.34 12.91
CA ARG A 218 -17.31 0.83 11.56
C ARG A 218 -15.84 1.19 11.40
N PHE A 219 -15.33 1.06 10.18
CA PHE A 219 -14.04 1.62 9.81
C PHE A 219 -14.16 3.12 9.55
N ALA A 220 -13.07 3.84 9.83
CA ALA A 220 -12.96 5.23 9.44
C ALA A 220 -13.01 5.37 7.91
N PRO A 221 -13.47 6.52 7.38
CA PRO A 221 -13.36 6.81 5.96
C PRO A 221 -11.91 6.74 5.48
N SER A 222 -11.68 6.23 4.27
CA SER A 222 -10.35 6.14 3.67
C SER A 222 -9.74 7.54 3.53
N LYS A 223 -8.61 7.76 4.19
CA LYS A 223 -7.82 9.01 4.08
C LYS A 223 -7.23 9.08 2.67
N ARG A 224 -7.46 10.18 1.95
CA ARG A 224 -6.90 10.38 0.61
C ARG A 224 -5.56 11.12 0.70
N LEU A 225 -4.52 10.56 0.12
CA LEU A 225 -3.17 11.11 0.24
C LEU A 225 -3.08 12.59 -0.14
N MET A 226 -3.69 12.98 -1.26
CA MET A 226 -3.67 14.36 -1.79
C MET A 226 -4.32 15.38 -0.84
N GLU A 227 -5.38 14.98 -0.15
CA GLU A 227 -6.14 15.85 0.77
C GLU A 227 -5.36 16.07 2.08
N HIS A 228 -4.51 15.12 2.46
CA HIS A 228 -3.75 15.16 3.71
C HIS A 228 -2.27 15.54 3.58
N THR A 229 -1.76 15.67 2.34
CA THR A 229 -0.33 15.96 2.09
C THR A 229 0.16 17.20 2.85
N ALA A 230 -0.62 18.29 2.86
CA ALA A 230 -0.23 19.52 3.54
C ALA A 230 -0.10 19.34 5.06
N ALA A 231 -1.00 18.57 5.67
CA ALA A 231 -0.93 18.24 7.09
C ALA A 231 0.29 17.35 7.40
N MET A 232 0.56 16.34 6.57
CA MET A 232 1.73 15.46 6.73
C MET A 232 3.04 16.25 6.65
N ILE A 233 3.21 17.09 5.63
CA ILE A 233 4.42 17.90 5.46
C ILE A 233 4.60 18.91 6.59
N SER A 234 3.50 19.36 7.19
CA SER A 234 3.53 20.24 8.37
C SER A 234 3.83 19.51 9.68
N GLY A 235 4.04 18.18 9.64
CA GLY A 235 4.40 17.37 10.80
C GLY A 235 3.23 16.76 11.56
N ASN A 236 2.00 16.83 11.04
CA ASN A 236 0.86 16.16 11.67
C ASN A 236 0.91 14.65 11.39
N PRO A 237 0.70 13.78 12.39
CA PRO A 237 0.58 12.35 12.17
C PRO A 237 -0.76 12.07 11.49
N VAL A 238 -0.75 11.86 10.18
CA VAL A 238 -1.97 11.55 9.41
C VAL A 238 -2.09 10.06 9.06
N TYR A 239 -0.96 9.38 8.87
CA TYR A 239 -0.92 7.95 8.59
C TYR A 239 0.05 7.26 9.56
N THR A 240 -0.40 6.19 10.19
CA THR A 240 0.52 5.25 10.86
C THR A 240 1.22 4.38 9.81
N LEU A 241 2.55 4.36 9.82
CA LEU A 241 3.33 3.43 9.00
C LEU A 241 3.38 2.07 9.69
N LEU A 242 3.05 1.00 8.98
CA LEU A 242 3.05 -0.36 9.52
C LEU A 242 4.23 -1.18 8.99
N ASP A 243 4.76 -2.07 9.83
CA ASP A 243 5.68 -3.15 9.45
C ASP A 243 6.83 -2.70 8.52
N GLU A 244 6.91 -3.22 7.30
CA GLU A 244 7.98 -2.91 6.33
C GLU A 244 7.93 -1.47 5.85
N GLN A 245 6.77 -0.78 5.92
CA GLN A 245 6.74 0.66 5.67
C GLN A 245 7.54 1.42 6.73
N ARG A 246 7.43 0.99 8.00
CA ARG A 246 8.23 1.57 9.09
C ARG A 246 9.69 1.16 8.96
N VAL A 247 10.00 -0.09 8.60
CA VAL A 247 11.39 -0.51 8.34
C VAL A 247 12.01 0.28 7.18
N ALA A 248 11.30 0.47 6.07
CA ALA A 248 11.74 1.29 4.94
C ALA A 248 12.02 2.74 5.36
N TYR A 249 11.10 3.34 6.14
CA TYR A 249 11.28 4.67 6.71
C TYR A 249 12.56 4.77 7.56
N GLU A 250 12.78 3.82 8.46
CA GLU A 250 13.97 3.80 9.34
C GLU A 250 15.27 3.57 8.55
N LYS A 251 15.24 2.67 7.55
CA LYS A 251 16.37 2.42 6.62
C LYS A 251 16.77 3.69 5.89
N ILE A 252 15.80 4.44 5.36
CA ILE A 252 16.07 5.70 4.67
C ILE A 252 16.70 6.71 5.63
N LEU A 253 16.14 6.90 6.82
CA LEU A 253 16.72 7.83 7.81
C LEU A 253 18.10 7.37 8.31
N GLY A 254 18.34 6.07 8.44
CA GLY A 254 19.66 5.49 8.71
C GLY A 254 20.67 5.85 7.63
N ALA A 255 20.32 5.64 6.36
CA ALA A 255 21.15 6.01 5.21
C ALA A 255 21.49 7.50 5.21
N VAL A 256 20.50 8.37 5.47
CA VAL A 256 20.71 9.82 5.57
C VAL A 256 21.64 10.18 6.73
N ARG A 257 21.42 9.66 7.94
CA ARG A 257 22.29 9.91 9.11
C ARG A 257 23.73 9.51 8.83
N ARG A 258 23.95 8.37 8.16
CA ARG A 258 25.28 7.90 7.75
C ARG A 258 25.91 8.80 6.69
N ALA A 259 25.15 9.17 5.65
CA ALA A 259 25.64 10.05 4.59
C ALA A 259 25.96 11.47 5.08
N MET A 260 25.34 11.94 6.16
CA MET A 260 25.71 13.21 6.80
C MET A 260 27.01 13.14 7.60
N ARG A 261 27.43 11.95 8.05
CA ARG A 261 28.66 11.73 8.83
C ARG A 261 29.85 11.30 7.98
N THR A 262 29.58 10.72 6.81
CA THR A 262 30.56 10.13 5.91
C THR A 262 30.55 10.87 4.56
N LYS A 263 31.43 10.50 3.63
CA LYS A 263 31.34 10.93 2.22
C LYS A 263 30.68 9.87 1.34
N ASP A 264 30.13 8.82 1.94
CA ASP A 264 29.57 7.67 1.24
C ASP A 264 28.25 8.07 0.58
N ARG A 265 28.10 7.74 -0.70
CA ARG A 265 26.82 7.84 -1.40
C ARG A 265 25.99 6.59 -1.14
N SER A 266 24.69 6.77 -1.01
CA SER A 266 23.78 5.65 -0.81
C SER A 266 22.59 5.73 -1.77
N VAL A 267 22.21 4.58 -2.32
CA VAL A 267 20.98 4.39 -3.06
C VAL A 267 20.09 3.48 -2.24
N VAL A 268 18.88 3.94 -1.91
CA VAL A 268 17.87 3.14 -1.21
C VAL A 268 16.79 2.78 -2.20
N LEU A 269 16.63 1.49 -2.49
CA LEU A 269 15.64 0.97 -3.42
C LEU A 269 14.49 0.32 -2.65
N ILE A 270 13.29 0.90 -2.79
CA ILE A 270 12.07 0.42 -2.15
C ILE A 270 11.13 -0.11 -3.23
N GLU A 271 11.00 -1.42 -3.30
CA GLU A 271 10.14 -2.11 -4.27
C GLU A 271 8.75 -2.35 -3.67
N GLY A 272 7.68 -2.13 -4.43
CA GLY A 272 6.33 -2.43 -3.95
C GLY A 272 5.25 -2.30 -5.01
N GLY A 273 4.23 -3.14 -4.93
CA GLY A 273 3.08 -3.13 -5.85
C GLY A 273 2.15 -1.91 -5.71
N PRO A 274 1.05 -1.86 -6.46
CA PRO A 274 0.02 -0.83 -6.30
C PRO A 274 -0.62 -0.92 -4.93
N GLY A 275 -0.68 0.20 -4.21
CA GLY A 275 -1.34 0.27 -2.90
C GLY A 275 -0.48 -0.14 -1.70
N THR A 276 0.80 -0.44 -1.86
CA THR A 276 1.70 -0.78 -0.74
C THR A 276 2.19 0.43 0.09
N GLY A 277 1.73 1.65 -0.24
CA GLY A 277 2.02 2.87 0.50
C GLY A 277 3.36 3.56 0.21
N LYS A 278 3.99 3.28 -0.94
CA LYS A 278 5.23 3.94 -1.41
C LYS A 278 5.21 5.46 -1.25
N SER A 279 4.21 6.14 -1.81
CA SER A 279 4.08 7.60 -1.74
C SER A 279 3.80 8.12 -0.31
N VAL A 280 3.16 7.32 0.55
CA VAL A 280 2.96 7.66 1.97
C VAL A 280 4.32 7.69 2.67
N ILE A 281 5.16 6.68 2.49
CA ILE A 281 6.52 6.63 3.05
C ILE A 281 7.35 7.81 2.52
N ALA A 282 7.30 8.07 1.21
CA ALA A 282 8.02 9.18 0.58
C ALA A 282 7.69 10.53 1.24
N LEU A 283 6.40 10.80 1.51
CA LEU A 283 5.96 12.02 2.16
C LEU A 283 6.31 12.06 3.67
N HIS A 284 6.25 10.93 4.38
CA HIS A 284 6.70 10.83 5.77
C HIS A 284 8.19 11.15 5.91
N VAL A 285 9.02 10.52 5.07
CA VAL A 285 10.46 10.79 5.03
C VAL A 285 10.70 12.27 4.70
N MET A 286 10.03 12.81 3.69
CA MET A 286 10.18 14.21 3.32
C MET A 286 9.83 15.15 4.48
N ALA A 287 8.71 14.93 5.16
CA ALA A 287 8.29 15.73 6.31
C ALA A 287 9.35 15.71 7.42
N GLU A 288 9.87 14.52 7.74
CA GLU A 288 10.90 14.35 8.77
C GLU A 288 12.22 15.04 8.39
N LEU A 289 12.65 14.91 7.14
CA LEU A 289 13.87 15.56 6.64
C LEU A 289 13.75 17.08 6.65
N LEU A 290 12.59 17.63 6.25
CA LEU A 290 12.32 19.06 6.33
C LEU A 290 12.34 19.56 7.77
N ARG A 291 11.75 18.81 8.71
CA ARG A 291 11.79 19.12 10.15
C ARG A 291 13.23 19.14 10.69
N ARG A 292 14.08 18.23 10.21
CA ARG A 292 15.52 18.16 10.52
C ARG A 292 16.38 19.16 9.72
N HIS A 293 15.78 20.03 8.90
CA HIS A 293 16.47 21.01 8.06
C HIS A 293 17.46 20.36 7.07
N VAL A 294 17.19 19.13 6.63
CA VAL A 294 17.97 18.41 5.61
C VAL A 294 17.47 18.82 4.23
N SER A 295 18.39 19.13 3.30
CA SER A 295 18.02 19.54 1.94
C SER A 295 17.44 18.36 1.17
N VAL A 296 16.15 18.42 0.83
CA VAL A 296 15.42 17.33 0.18
C VAL A 296 14.60 17.80 -1.02
N SER A 297 14.63 17.03 -2.10
CA SER A 297 13.66 17.15 -3.20
C SER A 297 12.87 15.87 -3.40
N HIS A 298 11.56 15.99 -3.56
CA HIS A 298 10.70 14.91 -4.04
C HIS A 298 10.58 15.00 -5.55
N ALA A 299 10.97 13.95 -6.26
CA ALA A 299 11.00 13.88 -7.71
C ALA A 299 10.05 12.80 -8.24
N THR A 300 9.35 13.08 -9.34
CA THR A 300 8.53 12.07 -10.03
C THR A 300 8.43 12.36 -11.53
N GLY A 301 8.10 11.34 -12.33
CA GLY A 301 7.72 11.49 -13.74
C GLY A 301 6.25 11.93 -13.94
N SER A 302 5.46 12.02 -12.87
CA SER A 302 4.02 12.28 -12.94
C SER A 302 3.64 13.76 -12.85
N LYS A 303 3.26 14.36 -14.00
CA LYS A 303 2.75 15.74 -14.05
C LYS A 303 1.49 15.94 -13.21
N ALA A 304 0.51 15.05 -13.34
CA ALA A 304 -0.77 15.18 -12.64
C ALA A 304 -0.58 15.12 -11.12
N PHE A 305 0.20 14.15 -10.64
CA PHE A 305 0.52 14.00 -9.22
C PHE A 305 1.26 15.23 -8.67
N THR A 306 2.34 15.67 -9.33
CA THR A 306 3.12 16.84 -8.92
C THR A 306 2.30 18.13 -8.87
N GLU A 307 1.44 18.39 -9.87
CA GLU A 307 0.61 19.59 -9.88
C GLU A 307 -0.44 19.59 -8.76
N ASN A 308 -1.02 18.44 -8.41
CA ASN A 308 -1.92 18.33 -7.25
C ASN A 308 -1.18 18.57 -5.93
N LEU A 309 0.00 17.97 -5.75
CA LEU A 309 0.82 18.16 -4.55
C LEU A 309 1.21 19.63 -4.37
N ARG A 310 1.71 20.28 -5.43
CA ARG A 310 2.05 21.71 -5.41
C ARG A 310 0.85 22.60 -5.11
N LYS A 311 -0.33 22.27 -5.64
CA LYS A 311 -1.58 23.00 -5.35
C LYS A 311 -1.98 22.86 -3.89
N SER A 312 -1.86 21.66 -3.32
CA SER A 312 -2.18 21.36 -1.90
C SER A 312 -1.21 22.06 -0.93
N LEU A 313 0.08 22.09 -1.28
CA LEU A 313 1.16 22.59 -0.40
C LEU A 313 1.46 24.09 -0.54
N GLY A 314 0.96 24.74 -1.59
CA GLY A 314 1.31 26.13 -1.91
C GLY A 314 2.73 26.28 -2.46
N ALA A 315 3.09 27.51 -2.83
CA ALA A 315 4.31 27.79 -3.61
C ALA A 315 5.61 27.40 -2.89
N ARG A 316 5.71 27.65 -1.57
CA ARG A 316 6.95 27.45 -0.80
C ARG A 316 7.28 25.97 -0.61
N ALA A 317 6.35 25.17 -0.09
CA ALA A 317 6.58 23.73 0.06
C ALA A 317 6.53 23.01 -1.31
N GLY A 318 5.74 23.52 -2.25
CA GLY A 318 5.64 23.01 -3.61
C GLY A 318 6.93 23.09 -4.44
N SER A 319 7.89 23.98 -4.10
CA SER A 319 9.16 24.08 -4.84
C SER A 319 10.05 22.85 -4.66
N ASN A 320 9.90 22.12 -3.55
CA ASN A 320 10.64 20.89 -3.27
C ASN A 320 10.13 19.69 -4.10
N PHE A 321 8.98 19.83 -4.77
CA PHE A 321 8.45 18.81 -5.68
C PHE A 321 8.92 19.12 -7.09
N ARG A 322 9.76 18.26 -7.66
CA ARG A 322 10.45 18.43 -8.94
C ARG A 322 10.13 17.29 -9.91
N TYR A 323 10.50 17.47 -11.18
CA TYR A 323 10.41 16.42 -12.19
C TYR A 323 11.77 15.77 -12.41
N PHE A 324 11.83 14.50 -12.83
CA PHE A 324 13.09 13.80 -13.08
C PHE A 324 14.02 14.53 -14.07
N ASN A 325 13.47 15.17 -15.10
CA ASN A 325 14.28 15.93 -16.05
C ASN A 325 14.81 17.27 -15.54
N SER A 326 14.44 17.68 -14.32
CA SER A 326 14.91 18.96 -13.75
C SER A 326 16.31 18.87 -13.15
N PHE A 327 16.89 17.68 -13.06
CA PHE A 327 18.20 17.42 -12.44
C PHE A 327 19.37 17.43 -13.45
N MET A 328 19.11 17.63 -14.75
CA MET A 328 20.15 17.72 -15.79
C MET A 328 21.23 18.76 -15.51
N SER A 329 20.89 19.84 -14.81
CA SER A 329 21.76 20.99 -14.55
C SER A 329 22.27 21.07 -13.12
N ASP A 330 21.85 20.15 -12.25
CA ASP A 330 22.21 20.17 -10.84
C ASP A 330 23.68 19.76 -10.68
N ARG A 331 24.34 20.33 -9.67
CA ARG A 331 25.71 19.95 -9.35
C ARG A 331 25.71 18.60 -8.62
N PRO A 332 26.78 17.80 -8.74
CA PRO A 332 26.90 16.58 -7.95
C PRO A 332 26.77 16.87 -6.45
N ALA A 333 25.91 16.11 -5.77
CA ALA A 333 25.57 16.25 -4.35
C ALA A 333 25.12 17.67 -3.94
N GLU A 334 24.39 18.37 -4.82
CA GLU A 334 23.73 19.64 -4.50
C GLU A 334 22.65 19.48 -3.43
N LEU A 335 21.99 18.32 -3.39
CA LEU A 335 21.02 17.94 -2.38
C LEU A 335 21.62 16.96 -1.37
N ASP A 336 21.09 16.97 -0.14
CA ASP A 336 21.38 15.89 0.81
C ASP A 336 20.61 14.63 0.41
N VAL A 337 19.33 14.79 0.03
CA VAL A 337 18.43 13.69 -0.30
C VAL A 337 17.59 14.00 -1.54
N ILE A 338 17.45 13.02 -2.42
CA ILE A 338 16.40 13.00 -3.45
C ILE A 338 15.48 11.79 -3.23
N ILE A 339 14.18 12.04 -3.22
CA ILE A 339 13.13 11.03 -3.06
C ILE A 339 12.42 10.88 -4.40
N CYS A 340 12.71 9.80 -5.12
CA CYS A 340 12.15 9.49 -6.43
C CYS A 340 10.92 8.59 -6.29
N ASP A 341 9.74 9.18 -6.41
CA ASP A 341 8.47 8.46 -6.43
C ASP A 341 8.04 8.11 -7.87
N GLU A 342 7.38 6.96 -8.03
CA GLU A 342 7.05 6.36 -9.33
C GLU A 342 8.31 6.21 -10.22
N ALA A 343 9.39 5.65 -9.66
CA ALA A 343 10.70 5.56 -10.33
C ALA A 343 10.67 4.69 -11.61
N HIS A 344 9.66 3.85 -11.80
CA HIS A 344 9.41 3.16 -13.09
C HIS A 344 9.18 4.14 -14.25
N ARG A 345 8.90 5.42 -13.97
CA ARG A 345 8.73 6.48 -14.97
C ARG A 345 10.02 7.19 -15.38
N ILE A 346 11.17 6.76 -14.86
CA ILE A 346 12.49 7.22 -15.32
C ILE A 346 12.64 6.93 -16.81
N ARG A 347 13.22 7.88 -17.55
CA ARG A 347 13.43 7.85 -19.00
C ARG A 347 14.89 7.53 -19.33
N GLU A 348 15.16 7.07 -20.55
CA GLU A 348 16.55 6.87 -21.04
C GLU A 348 17.38 8.16 -20.96
N SER A 349 16.75 9.30 -21.22
CA SER A 349 17.38 10.62 -21.16
C SER A 349 16.40 11.66 -20.64
N SER A 350 16.93 12.67 -19.95
CA SER A 350 16.18 13.85 -19.53
C SER A 350 15.87 14.84 -20.66
N ASN A 351 16.43 14.62 -21.85
CA ASN A 351 16.17 15.43 -23.03
C ASN A 351 14.71 15.31 -23.48
N ASN A 352 14.08 16.43 -23.79
CA ASN A 352 12.77 16.47 -24.42
C ASN A 352 12.78 17.33 -25.69
N ARG A 353 11.66 17.37 -26.42
CA ARG A 353 11.53 18.14 -27.67
C ARG A 353 11.77 19.65 -27.52
N PHE A 354 11.74 20.17 -26.30
CA PHE A 354 11.97 21.57 -25.95
C PHE A 354 13.36 21.83 -25.35
N THR A 355 14.19 20.79 -25.14
CA THR A 355 15.56 20.94 -24.65
C THR A 355 16.45 21.53 -25.76
N SER A 356 16.96 22.74 -25.54
CA SER A 356 17.88 23.41 -26.46
C SER A 356 19.18 22.62 -26.63
N SER A 357 19.79 22.71 -27.82
CA SER A 357 21.00 21.93 -28.17
C SER A 357 22.13 22.05 -27.14
N GLY A 358 22.40 23.26 -26.64
CA GLY A 358 23.43 23.52 -25.63
C GLY A 358 23.09 23.07 -24.21
N LYS A 359 21.87 22.58 -23.94
CA LYS A 359 21.44 22.03 -22.65
C LYS A 359 21.12 20.54 -22.72
N ARG A 360 21.40 19.89 -23.84
CA ARG A 360 21.16 18.46 -23.99
C ARG A 360 22.19 17.69 -23.19
N SER A 361 21.71 16.77 -22.37
CA SER A 361 22.56 15.84 -21.65
C SER A 361 22.88 14.62 -22.51
N THR A 362 24.09 14.11 -22.42
CA THR A 362 24.50 12.81 -22.96
C THR A 362 24.42 11.70 -21.91
N ARG A 363 24.06 12.04 -20.67
CA ARG A 363 23.95 11.11 -19.55
C ARG A 363 22.57 10.50 -19.50
N GLU A 364 22.50 9.32 -18.91
CA GLU A 364 21.23 8.69 -18.58
C GLU A 364 20.56 9.41 -17.40
N GLN A 365 19.23 9.50 -17.42
CA GLN A 365 18.49 10.23 -16.39
C GLN A 365 18.70 9.63 -14.99
N VAL A 366 18.87 8.32 -14.88
CA VAL A 366 19.13 7.65 -13.59
C VAL A 366 20.44 8.12 -12.97
N ASP A 367 21.50 8.29 -13.77
CA ASP A 367 22.79 8.79 -13.30
C ASP A 367 22.72 10.26 -12.88
N GLU A 368 21.98 11.09 -13.62
CA GLU A 368 21.75 12.49 -13.24
C GLU A 368 21.06 12.60 -11.87
N ILE A 369 20.08 11.74 -11.62
CA ILE A 369 19.36 11.65 -10.34
C ILE A 369 20.29 11.17 -9.22
N ILE A 370 21.01 10.06 -9.44
CA ILE A 370 21.93 9.49 -8.43
C ILE A 370 23.02 10.52 -8.07
N ASP A 371 23.56 11.23 -9.05
CA ASP A 371 24.62 12.21 -8.80
C ASP A 371 24.16 13.46 -8.08
N SER A 372 22.89 13.85 -8.20
CA SER A 372 22.38 15.10 -7.65
C SER A 372 22.28 15.11 -6.11
N ALA A 373 22.37 13.95 -5.46
CA ALA A 373 22.20 13.83 -4.01
C ALA A 373 23.26 12.93 -3.35
N LYS A 374 23.43 13.08 -2.03
CA LYS A 374 24.21 12.12 -1.22
C LYS A 374 23.45 10.81 -1.00
N VAL A 375 22.12 10.92 -0.83
CA VAL A 375 21.21 9.78 -0.72
C VAL A 375 20.11 9.88 -1.76
N SER A 376 19.99 8.85 -2.60
CA SER A 376 18.92 8.76 -3.59
C SER A 376 17.98 7.60 -3.25
N VAL A 377 16.74 7.93 -2.94
CA VAL A 377 15.70 6.97 -2.55
C VAL A 377 14.78 6.74 -3.75
N PHE A 378 14.61 5.50 -4.17
CA PHE A 378 13.75 5.14 -5.30
C PHE A 378 12.60 4.26 -4.85
N PHE A 379 11.38 4.73 -5.08
CA PHE A 379 10.16 3.95 -4.90
C PHE A 379 9.70 3.43 -6.26
N ILE A 380 9.63 2.11 -6.44
CA ILE A 380 9.41 1.50 -7.75
C ILE A 380 8.39 0.37 -7.77
N ASP A 381 7.67 0.26 -8.90
CA ASP A 381 6.89 -0.91 -9.30
C ASP A 381 7.25 -1.26 -10.76
N ASP A 382 8.06 -2.31 -10.94
CA ASP A 382 8.53 -2.75 -12.27
C ASP A 382 7.36 -3.14 -13.22
N ARG A 383 6.15 -3.38 -12.68
CA ARG A 383 4.94 -3.71 -13.42
C ARG A 383 3.98 -2.51 -13.61
N GLN A 384 4.49 -1.29 -13.53
CA GLN A 384 3.73 -0.05 -13.80
C GLN A 384 4.28 0.81 -14.95
N VAL A 385 5.20 0.27 -15.74
CA VAL A 385 5.63 0.91 -17.00
C VAL A 385 4.48 0.83 -18.00
N VAL A 386 3.93 1.99 -18.38
CA VAL A 386 2.78 2.11 -19.30
C VAL A 386 3.07 3.00 -20.52
N ARG A 387 4.27 3.61 -20.60
CA ARG A 387 4.70 4.38 -21.77
C ARG A 387 5.99 3.82 -22.38
N PRO A 388 6.11 3.82 -23.71
CA PRO A 388 7.41 3.63 -24.35
C PRO A 388 8.44 4.68 -23.89
N GLY A 389 9.69 4.24 -23.76
CA GLY A 389 10.83 5.04 -23.31
C GLY A 389 10.87 5.34 -21.81
N GLU A 390 9.93 4.81 -21.03
CA GLU A 390 10.11 4.65 -19.58
C GLU A 390 10.89 3.36 -19.35
N VAL A 391 12.10 3.49 -18.80
CA VAL A 391 13.08 2.40 -18.65
C VAL A 391 13.41 2.12 -17.18
N GLY A 392 12.84 2.90 -16.26
CA GLY A 392 13.02 2.71 -14.83
C GLY A 392 12.65 1.29 -14.41
N SER A 393 13.62 0.59 -13.83
CA SER A 393 13.45 -0.74 -13.24
C SER A 393 14.35 -0.88 -12.02
N SER A 394 13.98 -1.77 -11.11
CA SER A 394 14.80 -2.16 -9.95
C SER A 394 16.22 -2.53 -10.40
N ARG A 395 16.33 -3.32 -11.47
CA ARG A 395 17.59 -3.72 -12.10
C ARG A 395 18.41 -2.53 -12.60
N LEU A 396 17.81 -1.62 -13.39
CA LEU A 396 18.51 -0.44 -13.90
C LEU A 396 19.09 0.39 -12.74
N ILE A 397 18.27 0.67 -11.72
CA ILE A 397 18.70 1.48 -10.57
C ILE A 397 19.84 0.79 -9.82
N ARG A 398 19.76 -0.53 -9.62
CA ARG A 398 20.81 -1.33 -8.97
C ARG A 398 22.12 -1.28 -9.76
N ASP A 399 22.06 -1.54 -11.07
CA ASP A 399 23.23 -1.57 -11.95
C ASP A 399 23.94 -0.19 -11.95
N HIS A 400 23.17 0.90 -12.04
CA HIS A 400 23.73 2.26 -12.00
C HIS A 400 24.24 2.67 -10.62
N ALA A 401 23.60 2.24 -9.54
CA ALA A 401 24.09 2.48 -8.19
C ALA A 401 25.48 1.84 -7.96
N VAL A 402 25.67 0.60 -8.44
CA VAL A 402 26.98 -0.08 -8.41
C VAL A 402 28.00 0.67 -9.28
N ALA A 403 27.63 1.05 -10.50
CA ALA A 403 28.52 1.78 -11.41
C ALA A 403 28.99 3.13 -10.84
N ASN A 404 28.15 3.78 -10.03
CA ASN A 404 28.48 5.05 -9.36
C ASN A 404 29.13 4.86 -7.96
N GLY A 405 29.46 3.62 -7.56
CA GLY A 405 30.09 3.31 -6.28
C GLY A 405 29.22 3.64 -5.05
N ALA A 406 27.89 3.67 -5.21
CA ALA A 406 26.96 3.93 -4.12
C ALA A 406 26.67 2.64 -3.33
N ARG A 407 26.55 2.75 -2.00
CA ARG A 407 26.02 1.66 -1.17
C ARG A 407 24.54 1.46 -1.49
N ILE A 408 24.14 0.23 -1.78
CA ILE A 408 22.74 -0.10 -2.07
C ILE A 408 22.08 -0.66 -0.81
N LEU A 409 20.91 -0.14 -0.48
CA LEU A 409 20.02 -0.65 0.56
C LEU A 409 18.69 -1.00 -0.10
N GLU A 410 18.17 -2.19 0.13
CA GLU A 410 16.93 -2.64 -0.47
C GLU A 410 15.89 -2.98 0.60
N GLU A 411 14.63 -2.70 0.29
CA GLU A 411 13.46 -3.14 1.07
C GLU A 411 12.29 -3.40 0.14
N ARG A 412 11.44 -4.36 0.51
CA ARG A 412 10.26 -4.72 -0.27
C ARG A 412 9.01 -4.53 0.57
N LEU A 413 8.04 -3.80 0.02
CA LEU A 413 6.74 -3.58 0.61
C LEU A 413 5.77 -4.64 0.09
N GLU A 414 5.28 -5.48 1.00
CA GLU A 414 4.39 -6.59 0.67
C GLU A 414 2.94 -6.27 1.03
N ALA A 415 2.71 -5.65 2.19
CA ALA A 415 1.35 -5.35 2.65
C ALA A 415 0.58 -4.45 1.70
N GLN A 416 -0.69 -4.80 1.52
CA GLN A 416 -1.62 -4.07 0.66
C GLN A 416 -2.52 -3.15 1.50
N PHE A 417 -2.57 -1.87 1.15
CA PHE A 417 -3.41 -0.83 1.81
C PHE A 417 -4.52 -0.28 0.90
N ARG A 418 -4.54 -0.73 -0.36
CA ARG A 418 -5.61 -0.47 -1.33
C ARG A 418 -6.46 -1.73 -1.53
N CYS A 419 -7.54 -1.65 -2.30
CA CYS A 419 -8.40 -2.79 -2.61
C CYS A 419 -8.93 -3.47 -1.34
N ALA A 420 -9.33 -2.66 -0.35
CA ALA A 420 -9.74 -3.07 0.98
C ALA A 420 -8.74 -3.95 1.75
N GLY A 421 -7.45 -3.93 1.36
CA GLY A 421 -6.41 -4.80 1.92
C GLY A 421 -6.39 -6.21 1.32
N SER A 422 -7.07 -6.43 0.19
CA SER A 422 -7.20 -7.75 -0.45
C SER A 422 -5.94 -8.10 -1.26
N GLU A 423 -5.09 -8.95 -0.70
CA GLU A 423 -3.95 -9.55 -1.42
C GLU A 423 -4.44 -10.51 -2.52
N SER A 424 -5.48 -11.28 -2.22
CA SER A 424 -6.11 -12.23 -3.16
C SER A 424 -6.60 -11.52 -4.44
N TYR A 425 -7.18 -10.31 -4.34
CA TYR A 425 -7.58 -9.54 -5.51
C TYR A 425 -6.38 -9.09 -6.35
N ILE A 426 -5.30 -8.62 -5.71
CA ILE A 426 -4.10 -8.18 -6.43
C ILE A 426 -3.41 -9.36 -7.12
N ASP A 427 -3.33 -10.50 -6.44
CA ASP A 427 -2.79 -11.74 -7.01
C ASP A 427 -3.68 -12.28 -8.13
N TRP A 428 -5.00 -12.17 -8.00
CA TRP A 428 -5.95 -12.47 -9.07
C TRP A 428 -5.72 -11.58 -10.29
N VAL A 429 -5.60 -10.25 -10.12
CA VAL A 429 -5.29 -9.32 -11.24
C VAL A 429 -3.93 -9.66 -11.88
N ASN A 430 -2.91 -9.93 -11.07
CA ASN A 430 -1.57 -10.27 -11.57
C ASN A 430 -1.59 -11.60 -12.36
N THR A 431 -2.34 -12.59 -11.88
CA THR A 431 -2.46 -13.91 -12.52
C THR A 431 -3.32 -13.83 -13.78
N LEU A 432 -4.46 -13.12 -13.70
CA LEU A 432 -5.34 -12.83 -14.82
C LEU A 432 -4.55 -12.29 -16.00
N LEU A 433 -3.69 -11.31 -15.78
CA LEU A 433 -2.91 -10.65 -16.84
C LEU A 433 -1.58 -11.36 -17.17
N SER A 434 -1.26 -12.48 -16.52
CA SER A 434 -0.03 -13.22 -16.77
C SER A 434 -0.07 -14.00 -18.10
N GLU A 435 1.07 -14.57 -18.51
CA GLU A 435 1.15 -15.45 -19.69
C GLU A 435 0.96 -16.93 -19.33
N ALA A 436 0.96 -17.26 -18.04
CA ALA A 436 1.06 -18.63 -17.55
C ALA A 436 -0.17 -18.99 -16.71
N VAL A 437 -1.07 -19.77 -17.33
CA VAL A 437 -2.23 -20.44 -16.73
C VAL A 437 -3.35 -19.49 -16.31
N ALA A 438 -4.60 -19.86 -16.60
CA ALA A 438 -5.77 -19.19 -16.02
C ALA A 438 -5.67 -19.22 -14.48
N PRO A 439 -6.19 -18.21 -13.76
CA PRO A 439 -6.22 -18.25 -12.30
C PRO A 439 -6.73 -19.61 -11.81
N THR A 440 -6.00 -20.25 -10.90
CA THR A 440 -6.37 -21.58 -10.37
C THR A 440 -7.63 -21.58 -9.51
N GLY A 441 -8.27 -20.40 -9.35
CA GLY A 441 -9.56 -20.22 -8.69
C GLY A 441 -10.18 -18.88 -9.09
N ALA A 442 -11.50 -18.81 -9.03
CA ALA A 442 -12.25 -17.58 -9.24
C ALA A 442 -12.10 -16.64 -8.03
N PHE A 443 -12.10 -15.33 -8.28
CA PHE A 443 -12.17 -14.34 -7.22
C PHE A 443 -13.58 -14.35 -6.62
N ASN A 444 -13.69 -14.66 -5.33
CA ASN A 444 -14.96 -14.65 -4.61
C ASN A 444 -15.20 -13.26 -4.00
N SER A 445 -16.00 -12.44 -4.68
CA SER A 445 -16.31 -11.08 -4.23
C SER A 445 -17.18 -11.03 -2.98
N LYS A 446 -17.82 -12.14 -2.57
CA LYS A 446 -18.67 -12.20 -1.36
C LYS A 446 -17.90 -12.46 -0.07
N SER A 447 -16.84 -13.27 -0.14
CA SER A 447 -15.99 -13.56 1.02
C SER A 447 -14.97 -12.45 1.29
N GLU A 448 -14.73 -11.61 0.29
CA GLU A 448 -13.80 -10.49 0.33
C GLU A 448 -14.49 -9.18 0.69
N ARG A 449 -13.71 -8.22 1.21
CA ARG A 449 -14.20 -6.85 1.47
C ARG A 449 -14.20 -5.97 0.23
N PHE A 450 -13.53 -6.41 -0.84
CA PHE A 450 -13.35 -5.64 -2.06
C PHE A 450 -14.46 -5.95 -3.08
N ASP A 451 -15.24 -4.94 -3.46
CA ASP A 451 -16.42 -5.08 -4.31
C ASP A 451 -16.03 -5.09 -5.80
N LEU A 452 -15.83 -6.27 -6.37
CA LEU A 452 -15.61 -6.48 -7.81
C LEU A 452 -16.92 -6.86 -8.49
N ARG A 453 -17.32 -6.13 -9.54
CA ARG A 453 -18.55 -6.42 -10.32
C ARG A 453 -18.36 -6.22 -11.81
N LEU A 454 -19.04 -7.04 -12.59
CA LEU A 454 -19.18 -6.90 -14.04
C LEU A 454 -20.54 -6.26 -14.38
N PHE A 455 -20.57 -5.41 -15.40
CA PHE A 455 -21.76 -4.70 -15.85
C PHE A 455 -22.03 -4.98 -17.32
N GLU A 456 -23.30 -5.13 -17.66
CA GLU A 456 -23.78 -5.34 -19.04
C GLU A 456 -23.62 -4.11 -19.94
N SER A 457 -23.59 -2.92 -19.35
CA SER A 457 -23.46 -1.66 -20.09
C SER A 457 -22.67 -0.59 -19.32
N PRO A 458 -21.96 0.31 -20.04
CA PRO A 458 -21.26 1.42 -19.42
C PRO A 458 -22.22 2.44 -18.75
N GLU A 459 -23.48 2.54 -19.19
CA GLU A 459 -24.51 3.35 -18.54
C GLU A 459 -24.83 2.86 -17.13
N ALA A 460 -25.05 1.55 -16.97
CA ALA A 460 -25.34 0.95 -15.68
C ALA A 460 -24.16 1.14 -14.72
N LEU A 461 -22.95 0.92 -15.23
CA LEU A 461 -21.71 1.16 -14.50
C LEU A 461 -21.60 2.63 -14.02
N GLU A 462 -21.77 3.61 -14.92
CA GLU A 462 -21.69 5.03 -14.56
C GLU A 462 -22.79 5.43 -13.55
N ALA A 463 -24.00 4.91 -13.69
CA ALA A 463 -25.10 5.15 -12.76
C ALA A 463 -24.76 4.67 -11.34
N THR A 464 -24.16 3.47 -11.22
CA THR A 464 -23.69 2.95 -9.93
C THR A 464 -22.57 3.80 -9.33
N LEU A 465 -21.59 4.23 -10.13
CA LEU A 465 -20.55 5.15 -9.64
C LEU A 465 -21.14 6.49 -9.15
N ARG A 466 -22.16 7.01 -9.85
CA ARG A 466 -22.85 8.24 -9.46
C ARG A 466 -23.59 8.09 -8.14
N ALA A 467 -24.20 6.93 -7.87
CA ALA A 467 -24.84 6.64 -6.59
C ALA A 467 -23.81 6.68 -5.44
N HIS A 468 -22.62 6.10 -5.64
CA HIS A 468 -21.53 6.18 -4.66
C HIS A 468 -21.07 7.62 -4.39
N LEU A 469 -20.96 8.45 -5.43
CA LEU A 469 -20.68 9.89 -5.27
C LEU A 469 -21.72 10.62 -4.45
N ILE A 470 -23.00 10.35 -4.66
CA ILE A 470 -24.10 10.95 -3.88
C ILE A 470 -24.00 10.54 -2.41
N SER A 471 -23.55 9.32 -2.12
CA SER A 471 -23.30 8.85 -0.75
C SER A 471 -22.02 9.40 -0.10
N GLY A 472 -21.25 10.23 -0.81
CA GLY A 472 -20.04 10.90 -0.32
C GLY A 472 -18.72 10.16 -0.62
N ALA A 473 -18.77 9.03 -1.31
CA ALA A 473 -17.56 8.31 -1.75
C ALA A 473 -16.95 8.96 -3.02
N SER A 474 -15.64 8.81 -3.25
CA SER A 474 -15.05 9.18 -4.56
C SER A 474 -15.28 8.08 -5.58
N ALA A 475 -15.65 8.49 -6.79
CA ALA A 475 -15.72 7.58 -7.92
C ALA A 475 -15.27 8.24 -9.22
N ARG A 476 -14.64 7.44 -10.10
CA ARG A 476 -14.24 7.86 -11.46
C ARG A 476 -14.38 6.72 -12.45
N MET A 477 -14.78 7.07 -13.67
CA MET A 477 -14.74 6.18 -14.83
C MET A 477 -13.38 6.30 -15.53
N THR A 478 -12.77 5.18 -15.89
CA THR A 478 -11.52 5.07 -16.64
C THR A 478 -11.69 4.08 -17.78
N ALA A 479 -10.79 4.11 -18.76
CA ALA A 479 -10.84 3.18 -19.88
C ALA A 479 -9.45 2.87 -20.47
N GLY A 480 -9.33 1.70 -21.10
CA GLY A 480 -8.25 1.42 -22.06
C GLY A 480 -8.27 2.44 -23.20
N PHE A 481 -7.12 2.74 -23.80
CA PHE A 481 -7.02 3.83 -24.78
C PHE A 481 -7.44 3.36 -26.19
N CYS A 482 -8.73 3.02 -26.35
CA CYS A 482 -9.30 2.46 -27.58
C CYS A 482 -10.02 3.47 -28.49
N TRP A 483 -10.27 4.69 -28.02
CA TRP A 483 -10.99 5.71 -28.78
C TRP A 483 -10.09 6.90 -29.11
N PRO A 484 -10.38 7.64 -30.20
CA PRO A 484 -9.70 8.90 -30.48
C PRO A 484 -9.77 9.83 -29.27
N TRP A 485 -8.76 10.68 -29.11
CA TRP A 485 -8.83 11.77 -28.16
C TRP A 485 -8.76 13.05 -28.97
N SER A 486 -9.88 13.75 -29.13
CA SER A 486 -10.00 14.97 -29.92
C SER A 486 -9.70 16.20 -29.06
N ALA A 487 -9.29 17.29 -29.70
CA ALA A 487 -9.22 18.59 -29.02
C ALA A 487 -10.63 19.14 -28.79
N PRO A 488 -10.85 20.01 -27.77
CA PRO A 488 -12.13 20.66 -27.56
C PRO A 488 -12.61 21.39 -28.83
N ARG A 489 -13.92 21.34 -29.12
CA ARG A 489 -14.57 22.02 -30.25
C ARG A 489 -15.84 22.69 -29.74
N ASP A 490 -16.15 23.87 -30.30
CA ASP A 490 -17.37 24.62 -29.99
C ASP A 490 -17.60 24.86 -28.49
N GLY A 491 -16.50 25.06 -27.75
CA GLY A 491 -16.55 25.30 -26.31
C GLY A 491 -16.88 24.07 -25.47
N GLN A 492 -16.78 22.85 -26.01
CA GLN A 492 -17.01 21.59 -25.29
C GLN A 492 -15.90 20.55 -25.56
N LEU A 493 -15.80 19.54 -24.69
CA LEU A 493 -15.04 18.34 -25.00
C LEU A 493 -15.82 17.50 -26.01
N VAL A 494 -15.11 16.75 -26.85
CA VAL A 494 -15.76 15.88 -27.85
C VAL A 494 -16.04 14.53 -27.19
N ASP A 495 -17.27 14.03 -27.36
CA ASP A 495 -17.68 12.69 -26.92
C ASP A 495 -17.06 11.60 -27.82
N ASP A 496 -15.75 11.40 -27.70
CA ASP A 496 -15.03 10.43 -28.53
C ASP A 496 -15.24 8.99 -28.07
N VAL A 497 -15.45 8.74 -26.77
CA VAL A 497 -15.75 7.39 -26.26
C VAL A 497 -17.18 7.07 -26.60
N LYS A 498 -17.36 6.20 -27.59
CA LYS A 498 -18.66 5.79 -28.14
C LYS A 498 -18.76 4.28 -28.09
N ILE A 499 -19.78 3.80 -27.38
CA ILE A 499 -20.09 2.37 -27.22
C ILE A 499 -21.61 2.29 -27.35
N ASP A 500 -22.10 1.86 -28.51
CA ASP A 500 -23.52 1.89 -28.85
C ASP A 500 -24.17 3.26 -28.61
N GLY A 501 -25.11 3.35 -27.65
CA GLY A 501 -25.76 4.59 -27.23
C GLY A 501 -24.92 5.44 -26.26
N TYR A 502 -23.92 4.86 -25.61
CA TYR A 502 -23.09 5.51 -24.62
C TYR A 502 -22.12 6.48 -25.27
N ARG A 503 -22.05 7.71 -24.72
CA ARG A 503 -21.18 8.76 -25.21
C ARG A 503 -20.61 9.57 -24.05
N ARG A 504 -19.29 9.64 -23.98
CA ARG A 504 -18.58 10.51 -23.04
C ARG A 504 -17.29 11.08 -23.63
N PRO A 505 -16.87 12.25 -23.16
CA PRO A 505 -15.56 12.76 -23.49
C PRO A 505 -14.49 12.07 -22.65
N TRP A 506 -13.29 11.97 -23.21
CA TRP A 506 -12.09 11.80 -22.40
C TRP A 506 -11.87 13.00 -21.48
N ASN A 507 -11.04 12.84 -20.45
CA ASN A 507 -10.52 13.96 -19.69
C ASN A 507 -9.82 14.98 -20.61
N ALA A 508 -9.65 16.22 -20.15
CA ALA A 508 -8.96 17.24 -20.94
C ALA A 508 -7.55 16.80 -21.34
N LYS A 509 -7.13 17.10 -22.59
CA LYS A 509 -5.74 16.86 -23.03
C LYS A 509 -4.76 17.74 -22.26
N PRO A 510 -3.56 17.23 -21.92
CA PRO A 510 -2.52 18.04 -21.27
C PRO A 510 -2.11 19.28 -22.09
N GLU A 511 -2.19 19.22 -23.42
CA GLU A 511 -1.84 20.29 -24.36
C GLU A 511 -3.04 21.12 -24.83
N ALA A 512 -4.26 20.84 -24.32
CA ALA A 512 -5.41 21.67 -24.67
C ALA A 512 -5.19 23.10 -24.19
N GLY A 513 -5.43 24.07 -25.10
CA GLY A 513 -5.30 25.50 -24.83
C GLY A 513 -6.43 26.01 -23.91
N ARG A 514 -7.34 26.82 -24.45
CA ARG A 514 -8.50 27.30 -23.69
C ARG A 514 -9.46 26.13 -23.45
N LEU A 515 -9.66 25.77 -22.18
CA LEU A 515 -10.61 24.73 -21.78
C LEU A 515 -12.05 25.29 -21.72
N PRO A 516 -13.06 24.45 -22.02
CA PRO A 516 -14.46 24.74 -21.74
C PRO A 516 -14.70 25.17 -20.28
N SER A 517 -15.77 25.95 -20.06
CA SER A 517 -16.21 26.28 -18.70
C SER A 517 -16.55 25.02 -17.91
N GLY A 518 -16.12 24.94 -16.66
CA GLY A 518 -16.33 23.77 -15.79
C GLY A 518 -15.45 22.56 -16.08
N VAL A 519 -14.63 22.56 -17.13
CA VAL A 519 -13.72 21.43 -17.41
C VAL A 519 -12.38 21.63 -16.68
N PRO A 520 -11.99 20.73 -15.78
CA PRO A 520 -10.70 20.80 -15.12
C PRO A 520 -9.56 20.53 -16.11
N LYS A 521 -8.37 21.07 -15.81
CA LYS A 521 -7.14 20.67 -16.50
C LYS A 521 -6.89 19.17 -16.30
N ALA A 522 -6.20 18.55 -17.26
CA ALA A 522 -5.84 17.13 -17.23
C ALA A 522 -5.29 16.67 -15.87
N SER A 523 -4.38 17.47 -15.29
CA SER A 523 -3.76 17.19 -14.00
C SER A 523 -4.75 17.12 -12.84
N TYR A 524 -5.86 17.85 -12.89
CA TYR A 524 -6.85 17.92 -11.81
C TYR A 524 -8.08 17.06 -12.06
N TRP A 525 -8.17 16.30 -13.15
CA TRP A 525 -9.32 15.44 -13.46
C TRP A 525 -9.66 14.46 -12.32
N ALA A 526 -8.63 13.86 -11.71
CA ALA A 526 -8.80 12.86 -10.66
C ALA A 526 -9.40 13.47 -9.37
N THR A 527 -9.08 14.72 -9.06
CA THR A 527 -9.43 15.35 -7.78
C THR A 527 -10.58 16.36 -7.88
N ASP A 528 -10.77 16.99 -9.05
CA ASP A 528 -11.81 17.99 -9.27
C ASP A 528 -13.17 17.33 -9.48
N PRO A 529 -14.23 17.73 -8.74
CA PRO A 529 -15.58 17.16 -8.88
C PRO A 529 -16.13 17.18 -10.31
N ASN A 530 -15.78 18.19 -11.12
CA ASN A 530 -16.23 18.31 -12.50
C ASN A 530 -15.56 17.28 -13.44
N GLY A 531 -14.58 16.53 -12.95
CA GLY A 531 -13.96 15.42 -13.66
C GLY A 531 -14.85 14.19 -13.83
N PHE A 532 -15.95 14.05 -13.07
CA PHE A 532 -16.75 12.82 -13.06
C PHE A 532 -17.41 12.48 -14.40
N ALA A 533 -17.91 13.48 -15.12
CA ALA A 533 -18.55 13.29 -16.43
C ALA A 533 -17.55 13.04 -17.58
N GLN A 534 -16.27 12.85 -17.26
CA GLN A 534 -15.19 12.56 -18.20
C GLN A 534 -14.59 11.20 -17.89
N ILE A 535 -14.12 10.50 -18.92
CA ILE A 535 -13.39 9.25 -18.78
C ILE A 535 -11.91 9.55 -18.64
N GLY A 536 -11.28 9.04 -17.58
CA GLY A 536 -9.85 9.18 -17.36
C GLY A 536 -9.05 8.20 -18.21
N CYS A 537 -8.04 8.70 -18.90
CA CYS A 537 -7.03 7.82 -19.49
C CYS A 537 -6.02 7.33 -18.45
N ILE A 538 -5.28 6.28 -18.82
CA ILE A 538 -4.24 5.66 -17.99
C ILE A 538 -3.28 6.68 -17.36
N TYR A 539 -2.91 7.73 -18.10
CA TYR A 539 -1.91 8.70 -17.68
C TYR A 539 -2.37 9.70 -16.62
N THR A 540 -3.67 9.94 -16.53
CA THR A 540 -4.25 10.81 -15.49
C THR A 540 -4.83 10.00 -14.33
N ALA A 541 -5.07 8.70 -14.51
CA ALA A 541 -5.45 7.78 -13.45
C ALA A 541 -4.25 7.26 -12.65
N GLN A 542 -3.09 7.07 -13.29
CA GLN A 542 -1.88 6.58 -12.62
C GLN A 542 -1.43 7.54 -11.50
N GLY A 543 -1.16 6.97 -10.32
CA GLY A 543 -0.79 7.72 -9.11
C GLY A 543 -1.97 8.24 -8.29
N PHE A 544 -3.22 8.01 -8.72
CA PHE A 544 -4.43 8.35 -7.96
C PHE A 544 -5.18 7.09 -7.51
N GLU A 545 -6.15 7.28 -6.62
CA GLU A 545 -7.03 6.25 -6.09
C GLU A 545 -8.42 6.83 -5.79
N PHE A 546 -9.43 5.97 -5.84
CA PHE A 546 -10.84 6.33 -5.65
C PHE A 546 -11.49 5.30 -4.74
N ASP A 547 -12.53 5.66 -3.98
CA ASP A 547 -13.32 4.66 -3.24
C ASP A 547 -13.83 3.58 -4.21
N TYR A 548 -14.39 4.00 -5.35
CA TYR A 548 -14.83 3.10 -6.42
C TYR A 548 -14.28 3.53 -7.78
N VAL A 549 -13.80 2.58 -8.58
CA VAL A 549 -13.35 2.85 -9.95
C VAL A 549 -14.20 2.07 -10.95
N GLY A 550 -14.58 2.74 -12.03
CA GLY A 550 -15.10 2.11 -13.23
C GLY A 550 -13.99 1.90 -14.25
N VAL A 551 -13.94 0.73 -14.86
CA VAL A 551 -13.01 0.41 -15.94
C VAL A 551 -13.80 -0.09 -17.14
N ILE A 552 -13.78 0.70 -18.21
CA ILE A 552 -14.21 0.27 -19.54
C ILE A 552 -13.03 -0.45 -20.19
N TRP A 553 -13.16 -1.77 -20.29
CA TRP A 553 -12.22 -2.64 -20.96
C TRP A 553 -12.53 -2.67 -22.45
N GLY A 554 -11.65 -2.04 -23.23
CA GLY A 554 -11.81 -1.91 -24.67
C GLY A 554 -11.10 -3.02 -25.45
N ASN A 555 -11.20 -2.96 -26.77
CA ASN A 555 -10.75 -4.02 -27.66
C ASN A 555 -9.22 -4.04 -27.93
N ASP A 556 -8.40 -3.31 -27.18
CA ASP A 556 -6.93 -3.30 -27.32
C ASP A 556 -6.24 -4.47 -26.60
N LEU A 557 -6.93 -5.13 -25.67
CA LEU A 557 -6.52 -6.37 -25.02
C LEU A 557 -7.71 -7.32 -24.93
N ILE A 558 -7.64 -8.44 -25.64
CA ILE A 558 -8.74 -9.42 -25.73
C ILE A 558 -8.23 -10.81 -25.37
N PHE A 559 -9.12 -11.67 -24.88
CA PHE A 559 -8.81 -13.07 -24.61
C PHE A 559 -9.39 -13.96 -25.71
N ARG A 560 -8.58 -14.88 -26.22
CA ARG A 560 -8.98 -15.88 -27.21
C ARG A 560 -8.56 -17.26 -26.73
N ALA A 561 -9.51 -18.08 -26.32
CA ALA A 561 -9.24 -19.41 -25.75
C ALA A 561 -8.53 -20.32 -26.77
N ASP A 562 -9.00 -20.29 -28.02
CA ASP A 562 -8.48 -21.13 -29.10
C ASP A 562 -7.09 -20.71 -29.59
N ASP A 563 -6.71 -19.44 -29.40
CA ASP A 563 -5.45 -18.86 -29.88
C ASP A 563 -4.37 -18.76 -28.78
N GLY A 564 -4.55 -19.45 -27.65
CA GLY A 564 -3.55 -19.50 -26.59
C GLY A 564 -3.59 -18.32 -25.60
N GLY A 565 -4.71 -17.60 -25.51
CA GLY A 565 -5.01 -16.67 -24.42
C GLY A 565 -5.02 -15.20 -24.82
N TRP A 566 -4.35 -14.35 -24.03
CA TRP A 566 -4.39 -12.91 -24.21
C TRP A 566 -3.72 -12.45 -25.52
N GLN A 567 -4.42 -11.61 -26.28
CA GLN A 567 -3.93 -10.95 -27.47
C GLN A 567 -4.00 -9.43 -27.36
N GLY A 568 -2.90 -8.78 -27.75
CA GLY A 568 -2.85 -7.34 -27.91
C GLY A 568 -3.30 -6.91 -29.30
N VAL A 569 -4.33 -6.06 -29.41
CA VAL A 569 -4.85 -5.58 -30.71
C VAL A 569 -4.39 -4.15 -30.98
N LYS A 570 -3.20 -4.01 -31.55
CA LYS A 570 -2.62 -2.69 -31.91
C LYS A 570 -3.54 -1.80 -32.74
N ALA A 571 -4.34 -2.40 -33.63
CA ALA A 571 -5.26 -1.64 -34.47
C ALA A 571 -6.33 -0.92 -33.66
N ALA A 572 -6.80 -1.54 -32.57
CA ALA A 572 -7.81 -0.99 -31.66
C ALA A 572 -7.23 0.04 -30.68
N SER A 573 -5.91 0.03 -30.42
CA SER A 573 -5.28 1.08 -29.63
C SER A 573 -5.25 2.43 -30.39
N CYS A 574 -5.72 3.47 -29.71
CA CYS A 574 -5.67 4.87 -30.14
C CYS A 574 -4.56 5.67 -29.43
N ASP A 575 -3.73 5.03 -28.59
CA ASP A 575 -2.54 5.65 -28.02
C ASP A 575 -1.41 5.69 -29.07
N PRO A 576 -1.01 6.87 -29.59
CA PRO A 576 -0.03 6.94 -30.67
C PRO A 576 1.38 6.47 -30.26
N ALA A 577 1.73 6.55 -28.98
CA ALA A 577 3.03 6.10 -28.48
C ALA A 577 3.03 4.58 -28.36
N VAL A 578 2.04 4.02 -27.68
CA VAL A 578 1.94 2.57 -27.47
C VAL A 578 1.72 1.83 -28.80
N LYS A 579 0.89 2.36 -29.70
CA LYS A 579 0.63 1.77 -31.03
C LYS A 579 1.88 1.62 -31.90
N ARG A 580 2.88 2.50 -31.74
CA ARG A 580 4.16 2.44 -32.48
C ARG A 580 5.19 1.53 -31.82
N ALA A 581 4.93 1.01 -30.61
CA ALA A 581 5.86 0.14 -29.93
C ALA A 581 5.99 -1.20 -30.66
N PRO A 582 7.19 -1.83 -30.64
CA PRO A 582 7.37 -3.21 -31.09
C PRO A 582 6.40 -4.17 -30.39
N GLU A 583 6.07 -5.30 -31.03
CA GLU A 583 5.13 -6.29 -30.45
C GLU A 583 5.55 -6.75 -29.05
N ALA A 584 6.84 -7.05 -28.88
CA ALA A 584 7.44 -7.45 -27.61
C ALA A 584 7.27 -6.41 -26.48
N THR A 585 7.01 -5.14 -26.83
CA THR A 585 6.78 -4.06 -25.85
C THR A 585 5.30 -3.70 -25.73
N PHE A 586 4.52 -3.85 -26.80
CA PHE A 586 3.09 -3.51 -26.81
C PHE A 586 2.31 -4.32 -25.77
N MET A 587 2.49 -5.65 -25.77
CA MET A 587 1.73 -6.53 -24.89
C MET A 587 1.99 -6.25 -23.40
N PRO A 588 3.25 -6.13 -22.93
CA PRO A 588 3.52 -5.70 -21.56
C PRO A 588 2.93 -4.34 -21.19
N LEU A 589 3.00 -3.34 -22.09
CA LEU A 589 2.46 -1.99 -21.81
C LEU A 589 0.94 -1.99 -21.62
N ILE A 590 0.21 -2.74 -22.46
CA ILE A 590 -1.24 -2.82 -22.37
C ILE A 590 -1.67 -3.65 -21.15
N LYS A 591 -1.00 -4.78 -20.86
CA LYS A 591 -1.23 -5.54 -19.62
C LYS A 591 -1.00 -4.66 -18.38
N ASN A 592 0.11 -3.91 -18.34
CA ASN A 592 0.39 -2.97 -17.26
C ASN A 592 -0.66 -1.86 -17.17
N THR A 593 -1.18 -1.38 -18.30
CA THR A 593 -2.27 -0.40 -18.34
C THR A 593 -3.49 -0.92 -17.61
N TYR A 594 -3.98 -2.11 -17.96
CA TYR A 594 -5.13 -2.72 -17.29
C TYR A 594 -4.85 -3.04 -15.82
N ARG A 595 -3.66 -3.58 -15.50
CA ARG A 595 -3.23 -3.78 -14.10
C ARG A 595 -3.32 -2.49 -13.29
N VAL A 596 -2.88 -1.37 -13.85
CA VAL A 596 -2.95 -0.05 -13.19
C VAL A 596 -4.41 0.37 -13.00
N LEU A 597 -5.28 0.24 -14.01
CA LEU A 597 -6.68 0.65 -13.92
C LEU A 597 -7.49 -0.18 -12.90
N LEU A 598 -7.34 -1.50 -12.94
CA LEU A 598 -8.03 -2.45 -12.06
C LEU A 598 -7.64 -2.29 -10.58
N THR A 599 -6.50 -1.64 -10.30
CA THR A 599 -5.95 -1.46 -8.94
C THR A 599 -6.03 -0.01 -8.46
N ARG A 600 -7.03 0.76 -8.94
CA ARG A 600 -7.30 2.14 -8.45
C ARG A 600 -8.39 2.24 -7.39
N GLY A 601 -9.22 1.20 -7.23
CA GLY A 601 -10.29 1.17 -6.24
C GLY A 601 -9.78 0.90 -4.82
N MET A 602 -10.23 1.69 -3.84
CA MET A 602 -10.00 1.43 -2.42
C MET A 602 -11.05 0.47 -1.86
N LYS A 603 -12.30 0.53 -2.34
CA LYS A 603 -13.43 -0.27 -1.86
C LYS A 603 -14.02 -1.17 -2.95
N GLY A 604 -14.01 -0.74 -4.21
CA GLY A 604 -14.47 -1.59 -5.31
C GLY A 604 -13.96 -1.21 -6.70
N CYS A 605 -14.05 -2.17 -7.62
CA CYS A 605 -13.72 -2.05 -9.04
C CYS A 605 -14.88 -2.59 -9.88
N TYR A 606 -15.41 -1.77 -10.79
CA TYR A 606 -16.54 -2.12 -11.64
C TYR A 606 -16.10 -2.16 -13.09
N LEU A 607 -16.41 -3.26 -13.78
CA LEU A 607 -15.94 -3.55 -15.11
C LEU A 607 -17.10 -3.49 -16.11
N PHE A 608 -16.85 -2.91 -17.26
CA PHE A 608 -17.62 -3.18 -18.47
C PHE A 608 -16.62 -3.66 -19.52
N ILE A 609 -16.88 -4.81 -20.15
CA ILE A 609 -15.99 -5.43 -21.13
C ILE A 609 -16.70 -5.44 -22.48
N GLN A 610 -16.07 -4.82 -23.47
CA GLN A 610 -16.66 -4.64 -24.80
C GLN A 610 -16.63 -5.90 -25.66
N ASP A 611 -15.62 -6.75 -25.49
CA ASP A 611 -15.45 -7.99 -26.23
C ASP A 611 -16.11 -9.17 -25.50
N ASP A 612 -17.03 -9.86 -26.17
CA ASP A 612 -17.87 -10.90 -25.55
C ASP A 612 -17.05 -12.09 -25.03
N GLU A 613 -16.10 -12.63 -25.79
CA GLU A 613 -15.28 -13.77 -25.32
C GLU A 613 -14.39 -13.38 -24.13
N THR A 614 -13.87 -12.15 -24.13
CA THR A 614 -13.12 -11.61 -22.98
C THR A 614 -14.02 -11.43 -21.76
N ARG A 615 -15.27 -11.01 -21.97
CA ARG A 615 -16.28 -10.88 -20.92
C ARG A 615 -16.58 -12.24 -20.30
N ASP A 616 -16.91 -13.23 -21.12
CA ASP A 616 -17.23 -14.59 -20.68
C ASP A 616 -16.05 -15.22 -19.91
N TYR A 617 -14.82 -15.00 -20.40
CA TYR A 617 -13.61 -15.47 -19.71
C TYR A 617 -13.45 -14.83 -18.33
N ILE A 618 -13.60 -13.50 -18.21
CA ILE A 618 -13.44 -12.81 -16.93
C ILE A 618 -14.60 -13.14 -15.97
N GLU A 619 -15.83 -13.25 -16.48
CA GLU A 619 -17.00 -13.65 -15.71
C GLU A 619 -16.80 -15.05 -15.10
N GLY A 620 -16.29 -16.01 -15.88
CA GLY A 620 -15.95 -17.35 -15.39
C GLY A 620 -14.86 -17.37 -14.31
N LEU A 621 -14.12 -16.28 -14.14
CA LEU A 621 -13.08 -16.10 -13.12
C LEU A 621 -13.55 -15.27 -11.91
N ILE A 622 -14.82 -14.91 -11.86
CA ILE A 622 -15.46 -14.23 -10.73
C ILE A 622 -16.59 -15.13 -10.22
N SER A 623 -16.55 -15.51 -8.95
CA SER A 623 -17.63 -16.29 -8.34
C SER A 623 -18.63 -15.36 -7.66
N GLU A 624 -19.86 -15.32 -8.19
CA GLU A 624 -20.99 -14.60 -7.57
C GLU A 624 -21.93 -15.51 -6.77
N SER A 625 -21.60 -16.81 -6.59
CA SER A 625 -22.48 -17.81 -5.96
C SER A 625 -22.45 -17.79 -4.44
#